data_AF-A0A2E0VG08-F1
#
_entry.id   AF-A0A2E0VG08-F1
#
_cell.length_a   1.000
_cell.length_b   1.000
_cell.length_c   1.000
_cell.angle_alpha   90.00
_cell.angle_beta   90.00
_cell.angle_gamma   90.00
#
_symmetry.space_group_name_H-M   'P 1'
#
loop_
_entity.id
_entity.type
_entity.pdbx_description
1 polymer ?
#
loop_
_entity_poly.entity_id
_entity_poly.type
_entity_poly.pdbx_seq_one_letter_code
_entity_poly.pdbx_strand_id
1 'polypeptide(L)'
;MNAGRRDWYLANLGIVRYVPRDAVPDEDDQAERGDALSDAAHSAPPVAAQEDDTSGKTRQGRPRGLMADLAAPAKAPPAPSEPKQAPAEEPASPVVYFRLCFWQPAEDLAVLSALPEGERPGAEQVTMLTNLLRAIHRLPGPLPPVDLIDWPQIGPGRAQLSADLNAARQFLSVYLSAKNQLQPFRHVLLMGEMAVKATSDGEVADVGDQLPLACGATGIVTHSLYDMHRDPALKGPTWNAIKFLAEGAE
;
A
#
# COMPACT_ATOMS: atom_id res chain seq x y z
N MET A 1 -18.36 -28.96 20.81
CA MET A 1 -17.75 -27.89 19.97
C MET A 1 -16.28 -28.23 19.75
N ASN A 2 -15.72 -27.90 18.57
CA ASN A 2 -14.47 -28.51 18.08
C ASN A 2 -13.20 -27.93 18.72
N ALA A 3 -12.66 -28.58 19.76
CA ALA A 3 -11.32 -28.28 20.29
C ALA A 3 -10.22 -28.68 19.29
N GLY A 4 -10.12 -29.97 18.94
CA GLY A 4 -9.01 -30.47 18.10
C GLY A 4 -8.87 -29.83 16.70
N ARG A 5 -9.94 -29.25 16.13
CA ARG A 5 -9.81 -28.47 14.88
C ARG A 5 -9.11 -27.12 15.09
N ARG A 6 -9.25 -26.50 16.27
CA ARG A 6 -8.49 -25.29 16.62
C ARG A 6 -7.03 -25.63 16.85
N ASP A 7 -6.76 -26.71 17.58
CA ASP A 7 -5.39 -27.11 17.91
C ASP A 7 -4.56 -27.46 16.66
N TRP A 8 -5.15 -28.21 15.71
CA TRP A 8 -4.52 -28.49 14.41
C TRP A 8 -4.26 -27.22 13.58
N TYR A 9 -5.20 -26.27 13.59
CA TYR A 9 -5.07 -25.02 12.82
C TYR A 9 -3.98 -24.10 13.40
N LEU A 10 -3.84 -24.05 14.73
CA LEU A 10 -2.80 -23.28 15.41
C LEU A 10 -1.40 -23.87 15.18
N ALA A 11 -1.28 -25.20 15.16
CA ALA A 11 -0.02 -25.89 14.85
C ALA A 11 0.46 -25.59 13.42
N ASN A 12 -0.43 -25.65 12.43
CA ASN A 12 -0.10 -25.34 11.03
C ASN A 12 0.27 -23.87 10.77
N LEU A 13 -0.10 -22.95 11.67
CA LEU A 13 0.27 -21.53 11.59
C LEU A 13 1.60 -21.22 12.29
N GLY A 14 2.30 -22.22 12.85
CA GLY A 14 3.58 -22.03 13.55
C GLY A 14 3.46 -21.27 14.87
N ILE A 15 2.26 -21.14 15.43
CA ILE A 15 2.01 -20.37 16.65
C ILE A 15 2.36 -21.23 17.87
N VAL A 16 3.54 -21.00 18.44
CA VAL A 16 3.95 -21.62 19.70
C VAL A 16 3.07 -21.07 20.83
N ARG A 17 2.24 -21.93 21.42
CA ARG A 17 1.38 -21.56 22.54
C ARG A 17 2.23 -21.41 23.81
N TYR A 18 2.30 -20.20 24.35
CA TYR A 18 2.94 -19.95 25.65
C TYR A 18 2.15 -20.68 26.76
N VAL A 19 2.81 -21.65 27.41
CA VAL A 19 2.30 -22.30 28.62
C VAL A 19 2.95 -21.58 29.81
N PRO A 20 2.18 -21.00 30.74
CA PRO A 20 2.72 -20.39 31.96
C PRO A 20 3.53 -21.43 32.74
N ARG A 21 4.69 -21.03 33.25
CA ARG A 21 5.65 -21.93 33.91
C ARG A 21 5.08 -22.61 35.17
N ASP A 22 4.08 -21.99 35.80
CA ASP A 22 3.40 -22.46 37.00
C ASP A 22 2.23 -23.44 36.70
N ALA A 23 2.05 -23.84 35.43
CA ALA A 23 1.04 -24.81 34.99
C ALA A 23 1.63 -26.21 34.71
N VAL A 24 2.87 -26.47 35.14
CA VAL A 24 3.43 -27.82 35.23
C VAL A 24 3.01 -28.38 36.60
N PRO A 25 2.16 -29.42 36.67
CA PRO A 25 1.99 -30.14 37.93
C PRO A 25 3.32 -30.81 38.29
N ASP A 26 3.78 -30.62 39.52
CA ASP A 26 5.04 -31.23 39.99
C ASP A 26 4.99 -32.75 39.83
N GLU A 27 5.93 -33.29 39.04
CA GLU A 27 6.12 -34.73 38.86
C GLU A 27 6.87 -35.34 40.05
N ASP A 28 6.19 -35.51 41.18
CA ASP A 28 6.68 -36.33 42.29
C ASP A 28 5.51 -36.90 43.13
N ASP A 29 4.91 -38.01 42.67
CA ASP A 29 4.61 -39.15 43.58
C ASP A 29 4.22 -40.45 42.82
N GLN A 30 5.06 -41.47 43.02
CA GLN A 30 4.76 -42.91 43.07
C GLN A 30 4.00 -43.63 41.94
N ALA A 31 4.79 -44.29 41.09
CA ALA A 31 4.74 -45.73 40.76
C ALA A 31 3.49 -46.57 41.11
N GLU A 32 2.89 -47.20 40.09
CA GLU A 32 2.75 -48.67 39.94
C GLU A 32 1.83 -49.05 38.75
N ARG A 33 2.19 -50.11 38.02
CA ARG A 33 1.44 -50.76 36.90
C ARG A 33 1.28 -49.93 35.60
N GLY A 34 1.46 -50.50 34.40
CA GLY A 34 1.92 -51.85 34.07
C GLY A 34 1.64 -52.20 32.60
N ASP A 35 2.68 -52.60 31.89
CA ASP A 35 2.74 -53.50 30.71
C ASP A 35 1.70 -53.37 29.56
N ALA A 36 2.17 -53.02 28.35
CA ALA A 36 1.87 -53.76 27.11
C ALA A 36 2.58 -53.18 25.86
N LEU A 37 3.49 -54.00 25.34
CA LEU A 37 4.27 -53.98 24.09
C LEU A 37 3.57 -53.64 22.74
N SER A 38 4.45 -53.51 21.73
CA SER A 38 4.27 -53.75 20.28
C SER A 38 4.07 -52.48 19.42
N ASP A 39 5.02 -51.98 18.61
CA ASP A 39 5.96 -52.55 17.60
C ASP A 39 5.44 -52.42 16.14
N ALA A 40 6.40 -52.29 15.21
CA ALA A 40 6.30 -52.24 13.74
C ALA A 40 5.71 -50.97 13.08
N ALA A 41 6.10 -50.59 11.85
CA ALA A 41 7.35 -50.76 11.09
C ALA A 41 7.27 -49.91 9.80
N HIS A 42 8.43 -49.56 9.22
CA HIS A 42 8.71 -49.44 7.78
C HIS A 42 7.58 -49.09 6.79
N SER A 43 7.75 -48.00 6.02
CA SER A 43 8.00 -48.10 4.56
C SER A 43 8.31 -46.78 3.85
N ALA A 44 9.35 -46.83 3.03
CA ALA A 44 9.65 -45.98 1.87
C ALA A 44 10.29 -46.91 0.79
N PRO A 45 10.62 -46.47 -0.44
CA PRO A 45 10.24 -45.24 -1.17
C PRO A 45 9.12 -45.54 -2.20
N PRO A 46 9.29 -45.89 -3.51
CA PRO A 46 10.46 -45.94 -4.41
C PRO A 46 10.52 -44.73 -5.40
N VAL A 47 11.31 -44.83 -6.48
CA VAL A 47 11.51 -43.85 -7.59
C VAL A 47 11.70 -44.61 -8.90
N ALA A 48 11.15 -44.11 -10.03
CA ALA A 48 11.59 -44.35 -11.43
C ALA A 48 10.67 -43.57 -12.41
N ALA A 49 10.98 -43.24 -13.68
CA ALA A 49 12.17 -42.92 -14.47
C ALA A 49 11.78 -43.08 -15.97
N GLN A 50 12.48 -42.39 -16.90
CA GLN A 50 12.43 -42.53 -18.38
C GLN A 50 11.18 -41.95 -19.09
N GLU A 51 11.28 -41.01 -20.06
CA GLU A 51 11.92 -41.03 -21.40
C GLU A 51 11.14 -41.87 -22.44
N ASP A 52 10.61 -41.23 -23.51
CA ASP A 52 11.10 -41.41 -24.90
C ASP A 52 10.43 -40.44 -25.93
N ASP A 53 10.93 -40.48 -27.18
CA ASP A 53 10.73 -39.61 -28.35
C ASP A 53 9.42 -39.85 -29.17
N THR A 54 9.11 -38.96 -30.13
CA THR A 54 8.69 -39.23 -31.54
C THR A 54 7.71 -38.21 -32.19
N SER A 55 8.30 -37.29 -32.97
CA SER A 55 8.05 -37.00 -34.42
C SER A 55 6.63 -37.03 -35.07
N GLY A 56 6.26 -35.90 -35.71
CA GLY A 56 5.27 -35.83 -36.81
C GLY A 56 5.17 -34.44 -37.48
N LYS A 57 5.71 -34.21 -38.69
CA LYS A 57 5.06 -34.26 -40.04
C LYS A 57 3.94 -33.20 -40.28
N THR A 58 3.81 -32.47 -41.41
CA THR A 58 4.51 -32.44 -42.72
C THR A 58 4.13 -31.20 -43.59
N ARG A 59 5.00 -30.79 -44.55
CA ARG A 59 4.69 -30.11 -45.87
C ARG A 59 4.04 -28.70 -45.83
N GLN A 60 4.09 -27.83 -46.86
CA GLN A 60 4.55 -27.78 -48.28
C GLN A 60 4.87 -26.28 -48.60
N GLY A 61 5.58 -25.82 -49.65
CA GLY A 61 6.17 -26.42 -50.84
C GLY A 61 7.09 -25.45 -51.64
N ARG A 62 7.70 -25.98 -52.70
CA ARG A 62 8.72 -25.39 -53.65
C ARG A 62 8.06 -24.55 -54.79
N PRO A 63 8.74 -24.07 -55.88
CA PRO A 63 10.18 -24.15 -56.27
C PRO A 63 10.86 -22.90 -56.93
N ARG A 64 12.19 -22.80 -56.71
CA ARG A 64 13.29 -22.80 -57.72
C ARG A 64 13.10 -22.11 -59.11
N GLY A 65 13.98 -21.15 -59.43
CA GLY A 65 14.31 -20.67 -60.78
C GLY A 65 15.73 -20.08 -60.82
N LEU A 66 16.48 -20.26 -61.91
CA LEU A 66 17.94 -20.02 -61.99
C LEU A 66 18.28 -19.21 -63.25
N MET A 67 19.12 -18.17 -63.16
CA MET A 67 20.11 -17.81 -64.21
C MET A 67 21.15 -16.78 -63.73
N ALA A 68 22.34 -16.83 -64.32
CA ALA A 68 23.43 -15.85 -64.19
C ALA A 68 23.10 -14.56 -65.01
N ASP A 69 23.86 -13.47 -65.04
CA ASP A 69 25.33 -13.31 -64.95
C ASP A 69 25.70 -11.82 -64.71
N LEU A 70 27.00 -11.50 -64.72
CA LEU A 70 27.66 -10.19 -64.93
C LEU A 70 27.96 -9.27 -63.72
N ALA A 71 29.27 -9.20 -63.45
CA ALA A 71 30.09 -8.01 -63.17
C ALA A 71 29.93 -7.22 -61.85
N ALA A 72 31.03 -7.20 -61.09
CA ALA A 72 31.34 -6.22 -60.04
C ALA A 72 32.25 -5.09 -60.62
N PRO A 73 32.72 -4.10 -59.84
CA PRO A 73 32.18 -3.50 -58.60
C PRO A 73 32.02 -1.96 -58.70
N ALA A 74 31.22 -1.34 -57.83
CA ALA A 74 31.28 0.10 -57.57
C ALA A 74 31.17 0.42 -56.08
N LYS A 75 32.26 0.93 -55.48
CA LYS A 75 32.25 1.51 -54.13
C LYS A 75 31.42 2.79 -54.13
N ALA A 76 30.38 2.86 -53.31
CA ALA A 76 29.82 4.10 -52.81
C ALA A 76 30.23 4.28 -51.33
N PRO A 77 30.59 5.49 -50.86
CA PRO A 77 30.95 5.71 -49.46
C PRO A 77 29.75 5.49 -48.52
N PRO A 78 29.96 5.02 -47.28
CA PRO A 78 28.89 4.98 -46.29
C PRO A 78 28.45 6.41 -45.94
N ALA A 79 27.14 6.67 -46.03
CA ALA A 79 26.56 7.86 -45.41
C ALA A 79 26.79 7.79 -43.88
N PRO A 80 27.09 8.91 -43.20
CA PRO A 80 27.22 8.90 -41.75
C PRO A 80 25.93 8.42 -41.10
N SER A 81 25.99 7.28 -40.40
CA SER A 81 24.90 6.84 -39.55
C SER A 81 24.64 7.91 -38.50
N GLU A 82 23.42 8.43 -38.42
CA GLU A 82 23.01 9.25 -37.29
C GLU A 82 23.31 8.49 -35.99
N PRO A 83 23.91 9.14 -34.98
CA PRO A 83 24.15 8.48 -33.71
C PRO A 83 22.79 8.14 -33.09
N LYS A 84 22.45 6.85 -33.13
CA LYS A 84 21.32 6.26 -32.42
C LYS A 84 21.36 6.76 -30.98
N GLN A 85 20.45 7.68 -30.65
CA GLN A 85 20.39 8.26 -29.31
C GLN A 85 20.31 7.11 -28.31
N ALA A 86 21.29 7.07 -27.39
CA ALA A 86 21.13 6.27 -26.19
C ALA A 86 19.84 6.73 -25.51
N PRO A 87 19.02 5.82 -24.95
CA PRO A 87 17.93 6.24 -24.08
C PRO A 87 18.52 7.15 -23.01
N ALA A 88 18.00 8.36 -22.88
CA ALA A 88 18.32 9.19 -21.74
C ALA A 88 17.86 8.40 -20.50
N GLU A 89 18.79 8.04 -19.62
CA GLU A 89 18.42 7.62 -18.28
C GLU A 89 17.71 8.81 -17.62
N GLU A 90 16.38 8.75 -17.55
CA GLU A 90 15.63 9.63 -16.67
C GLU A 90 16.21 9.47 -15.26
N PRO A 91 16.56 10.57 -14.58
CA PRO A 91 17.12 10.47 -13.24
C PRO A 91 16.11 9.78 -12.35
N ALA A 92 16.49 8.63 -11.78
CA ALA A 92 15.58 7.82 -10.97
C ALA A 92 14.98 8.67 -9.84
N SER A 93 13.67 8.89 -9.89
CA SER A 93 12.94 9.66 -8.89
C SER A 93 13.21 9.11 -7.49
N PRO A 94 13.41 9.98 -6.47
CA PRO A 94 13.67 9.53 -5.12
C PRO A 94 12.49 8.71 -4.60
N VAL A 95 12.79 7.54 -4.04
CA VAL A 95 11.81 6.73 -3.33
C VAL A 95 11.33 7.49 -2.09
N VAL A 96 10.02 7.57 -1.91
CA VAL A 96 9.40 8.20 -0.75
C VAL A 96 8.65 7.16 0.07
N TYR A 97 8.71 7.30 1.38
CA TYR A 97 8.01 6.46 2.34
C TYR A 97 7.21 7.36 3.27
N PHE A 98 5.96 6.98 3.55
CA PHE A 98 5.08 7.71 4.47
C PHE A 98 3.83 6.89 4.79
N ARG A 99 3.09 7.33 5.82
CA ARG A 99 1.74 6.83 6.11
C ARG A 99 0.75 7.97 6.11
N LEU A 100 -0.41 7.78 5.48
CA LEU A 100 -1.55 8.68 5.63
C LEU A 100 -2.68 7.98 6.40
N CYS A 101 -3.36 8.74 7.24
CA CYS A 101 -4.59 8.35 7.92
C CYS A 101 -5.77 9.03 7.26
N PHE A 102 -6.75 8.25 6.82
CA PHE A 102 -7.98 8.75 6.22
C PHE A 102 -9.18 8.52 7.17
N TRP A 103 -9.98 9.56 7.37
CA TRP A 103 -11.27 9.52 8.05
C TRP A 103 -12.33 10.24 7.23
N GLN A 104 -13.59 9.83 7.37
CA GLN A 104 -14.74 10.54 6.79
C GLN A 104 -15.77 10.84 7.90
N PRO A 105 -15.52 11.87 8.74
CA PRO A 105 -16.32 12.16 9.93
C PRO A 105 -17.73 12.70 9.66
N ALA A 106 -17.95 13.27 8.47
CA ALA A 106 -19.24 13.79 8.02
C ALA A 106 -19.44 13.44 6.53
N GLU A 107 -20.64 13.69 6.00
CA GLU A 107 -20.91 13.49 4.58
C GLU A 107 -20.08 14.47 3.73
N ASP A 108 -20.02 15.75 4.12
CA ASP A 108 -19.37 16.80 3.34
C ASP A 108 -17.85 16.94 3.55
N LEU A 109 -17.28 16.27 4.57
CA LEU A 109 -15.88 16.42 4.98
C LEU A 109 -15.17 15.07 5.13
N ALA A 110 -14.04 14.94 4.45
CA ALA A 110 -13.01 13.92 4.72
C ALA A 110 -11.77 14.56 5.37
N VAL A 111 -10.94 13.74 6.02
CA VAL A 111 -9.67 14.14 6.65
C VAL A 111 -8.58 13.20 6.19
N LEU A 112 -7.46 13.75 5.73
CA LEU A 112 -6.27 13.03 5.30
C LEU A 112 -5.05 13.59 6.05
N SER A 113 -4.60 12.89 7.10
CA SER A 113 -3.44 13.32 7.90
C SER A 113 -2.20 12.51 7.58
N ALA A 114 -1.08 13.19 7.35
CA ALA A 114 0.23 12.58 7.35
C ALA A 114 0.61 12.08 8.75
N LEU A 115 1.35 10.97 8.79
CA LEU A 115 2.07 10.43 9.94
C LEU A 115 3.44 9.89 9.49
N PRO A 116 4.40 9.74 10.42
CA PRO A 116 5.59 8.95 10.18
C PRO A 116 5.26 7.49 9.78
N GLU A 117 6.19 6.87 9.07
CA GLU A 117 6.07 5.47 8.64
C GLU A 117 5.85 4.51 9.82
N GLY A 118 4.98 3.52 9.64
CA GLY A 118 4.73 2.49 10.65
C GLY A 118 3.94 2.95 11.89
N GLU A 119 3.91 4.25 12.21
CA GLU A 119 3.17 4.82 13.34
C GLU A 119 1.65 4.76 13.16
N ARG A 120 0.90 4.74 14.28
CA ARG A 120 -0.56 4.83 14.28
C ARG A 120 -0.99 6.08 15.05
N PRO A 121 -2.13 6.71 14.71
CA PRO A 121 -2.55 7.92 15.38
C PRO A 121 -2.78 7.65 16.86
N GLY A 122 -2.05 8.36 17.71
CA GLY A 122 -2.10 8.18 19.17
C GLY A 122 -3.42 8.67 19.78
N ALA A 123 -3.76 8.20 20.98
CA ALA A 123 -5.01 8.58 21.65
C ALA A 123 -5.19 10.11 21.80
N GLU A 124 -4.10 10.83 22.08
CA GLU A 124 -4.06 12.30 22.13
C GLU A 124 -4.36 12.95 20.76
N GLN A 125 -3.82 12.40 19.67
CA GLN A 125 -4.04 12.90 18.31
C GLN A 125 -5.49 12.65 17.86
N VAL A 126 -6.05 11.46 18.17
CA VAL A 126 -7.45 11.11 17.91
C VAL A 126 -8.39 12.00 18.73
N THR A 127 -8.07 12.27 19.99
CA THR A 127 -8.83 13.19 20.86
C THR A 127 -8.78 14.62 20.32
N MET A 128 -7.61 15.08 19.89
CA MET A 128 -7.44 16.39 19.27
C MET A 128 -8.25 16.54 17.97
N LEU A 129 -8.19 15.56 17.08
CA LEU A 129 -9.00 15.54 15.85
C LEU A 129 -10.50 15.54 16.18
N THR A 130 -10.94 14.71 17.13
CA THR A 130 -12.33 14.65 17.60
C THR A 130 -12.81 16.01 18.12
N ASN A 131 -11.98 16.72 18.88
CA ASN A 131 -12.32 18.03 19.43
C ASN A 131 -12.36 19.12 18.33
N LEU A 132 -11.41 19.12 17.40
CA LEU A 132 -11.41 20.03 16.24
C LEU A 132 -12.67 19.87 15.39
N LEU A 133 -13.02 18.62 15.03
CA LEU A 133 -14.18 18.33 14.20
C LEU A 133 -15.51 18.66 14.90
N ARG A 134 -15.61 18.45 16.22
CA ARG A 134 -16.77 18.90 17.02
C ARG A 134 -16.88 20.42 17.07
N ALA A 135 -15.76 21.13 17.20
CA ALA A 135 -15.74 22.59 17.27
C ALA A 135 -16.17 23.26 15.96
N ILE A 136 -15.97 22.61 14.80
CA ILE A 136 -16.53 23.04 13.51
C ILE A 136 -17.90 22.40 13.17
N HIS A 137 -18.54 21.71 14.11
CA HIS A 137 -19.80 20.99 13.94
C HIS A 137 -19.82 19.88 12.85
N ARG A 138 -18.65 19.43 12.36
CA ARG A 138 -18.48 18.36 11.36
C ARG A 138 -18.18 16.99 11.98
N LEU A 139 -18.73 16.72 13.16
CA LEU A 139 -18.72 15.37 13.76
C LEU A 139 -20.02 15.12 14.54
N PRO A 140 -21.07 14.57 13.89
CA PRO A 140 -22.37 14.32 14.53
C PRO A 140 -22.36 13.12 15.49
N GLY A 141 -21.33 12.28 15.47
CA GLY A 141 -21.27 11.02 16.23
C GLY A 141 -19.88 10.69 16.79
N PRO A 142 -19.55 9.40 17.02
CA PRO A 142 -18.18 8.99 17.25
C PRO A 142 -17.33 9.17 15.99
N LEU A 143 -16.03 9.39 16.14
CA LEU A 143 -15.09 9.41 15.01
C LEU A 143 -15.09 8.01 14.35
N PRO A 144 -15.18 7.90 13.00
CA PRO A 144 -15.11 6.62 12.31
C PRO A 144 -13.74 5.94 12.50
N PRO A 145 -13.62 4.63 12.25
CA PRO A 145 -12.33 3.96 12.24
C PRO A 145 -11.40 4.58 11.20
N VAL A 146 -10.11 4.65 11.52
CA VAL A 146 -9.08 5.15 10.60
C VAL A 146 -8.79 4.13 9.50
N ASP A 147 -8.79 4.59 8.25
CA ASP A 147 -8.23 3.84 7.12
C ASP A 147 -6.76 4.25 6.94
N LEU A 148 -5.85 3.27 6.90
CA LEU A 148 -4.40 3.51 6.88
C LEU A 148 -3.83 3.22 5.50
N ILE A 149 -3.20 4.24 4.93
CA ILE A 149 -2.58 4.19 3.61
C ILE A 149 -1.07 4.20 3.82
N ASP A 150 -0.44 3.04 3.69
CA ASP A 150 1.01 2.91 3.65
C ASP A 150 1.54 3.15 2.24
N TRP A 151 2.57 3.98 2.12
CA TRP A 151 3.32 4.18 0.88
C TRP A 151 4.81 3.88 1.08
N PRO A 152 5.47 3.13 0.18
CA PRO A 152 4.91 2.46 -1.00
C PRO A 152 4.03 1.26 -0.65
N GLN A 153 3.10 0.93 -1.53
CA GLN A 153 2.10 -0.13 -1.35
C GLN A 153 2.69 -1.54 -1.58
N ILE A 154 3.58 -1.99 -0.69
CA ILE A 154 4.24 -3.30 -0.76
C ILE A 154 3.23 -4.42 -0.49
N GLY A 155 2.87 -5.21 -1.50
CA GLY A 155 1.98 -6.36 -1.35
C GLY A 155 2.07 -7.36 -2.51
N PRO A 156 1.84 -8.66 -2.27
CA PRO A 156 1.92 -9.68 -3.30
C PRO A 156 0.89 -9.42 -4.40
N GLY A 157 1.33 -9.42 -5.66
CA GLY A 157 0.47 -9.18 -6.82
C GLY A 157 0.28 -7.71 -7.21
N ARG A 158 0.71 -6.74 -6.38
CA ARG A 158 0.97 -5.40 -6.90
C ARG A 158 2.33 -5.45 -7.61
N ALA A 159 2.31 -5.27 -8.92
CA ALA A 159 3.52 -5.01 -9.69
C ALA A 159 4.28 -3.83 -9.04
N GLN A 160 5.59 -3.78 -9.22
CA GLN A 160 6.46 -2.73 -8.67
C GLN A 160 6.10 -1.37 -9.29
N LEU A 161 5.05 -0.75 -8.75
CA LEU A 161 4.77 0.67 -8.89
C LEU A 161 6.06 1.40 -8.51
N SER A 162 6.43 2.42 -9.29
CA SER A 162 7.49 3.32 -8.89
C SER A 162 7.19 3.78 -7.46
N ALA A 163 8.14 3.65 -6.55
CA ALA A 163 7.94 4.04 -5.16
C ALA A 163 8.15 5.56 -4.96
N ASP A 164 8.09 6.32 -6.06
CA ASP A 164 8.19 7.77 -6.09
C ASP A 164 6.89 8.48 -5.69
N LEU A 165 6.98 9.80 -5.56
CA LEU A 165 5.86 10.66 -5.20
C LEU A 165 4.78 10.74 -6.30
N ASN A 166 5.14 10.55 -7.56
CA ASN A 166 4.20 10.68 -8.69
C ASN A 166 3.23 9.49 -8.74
N ALA A 167 3.74 8.27 -8.58
CA ALA A 167 2.92 7.08 -8.41
C ALA A 167 2.06 7.15 -7.14
N ALA A 168 2.57 7.77 -6.07
CA ALA A 168 1.79 8.02 -4.86
C ALA A 168 0.59 8.95 -5.12
N ARG A 169 0.80 10.04 -5.88
CA ARG A 169 -0.28 10.94 -6.34
C ARG A 169 -1.31 10.23 -7.20
N GLN A 170 -0.86 9.42 -8.15
CA GLN A 170 -1.77 8.62 -9.00
C GLN A 170 -2.58 7.61 -8.20
N PHE A 171 -1.97 6.97 -7.20
CA PHE A 171 -2.69 6.09 -6.28
C PHE A 171 -3.73 6.86 -5.45
N LEU A 172 -3.36 8.01 -4.87
CA LEU A 172 -4.25 8.79 -4.01
C LEU A 172 -5.37 9.48 -4.79
N SER A 173 -5.13 9.95 -6.01
CA SER A 173 -6.18 10.53 -6.86
C SER A 173 -7.25 9.49 -7.21
N VAL A 174 -6.85 8.26 -7.55
CA VAL A 174 -7.77 7.13 -7.77
C VAL A 174 -8.47 6.72 -6.46
N TYR A 175 -7.75 6.60 -5.35
CA TYR A 175 -8.31 6.23 -4.05
C TYR A 175 -9.35 7.24 -3.55
N LEU A 176 -9.03 8.54 -3.57
CA LEU A 176 -9.95 9.60 -3.17
C LEU A 176 -11.15 9.70 -4.12
N SER A 177 -10.95 9.50 -5.42
CA SER A 177 -12.07 9.45 -6.38
C SER A 177 -13.01 8.28 -6.12
N ALA A 178 -12.47 7.10 -5.81
CA ALA A 178 -13.28 5.92 -5.46
C ALA A 178 -14.05 6.13 -4.13
N LYS A 179 -13.42 6.74 -3.12
CA LYS A 179 -14.09 7.11 -1.86
C LYS A 179 -15.21 8.15 -2.11
N ASN A 180 -14.93 9.18 -2.91
CA ASN A 180 -15.91 10.22 -3.26
C ASN A 180 -17.11 9.68 -4.06
N GLN A 181 -16.92 8.63 -4.87
CA GLN A 181 -18.02 7.94 -5.56
C GLN A 181 -18.90 7.10 -4.63
N LEU A 182 -18.33 6.54 -3.55
CA LEU A 182 -19.06 5.73 -2.57
C LEU A 182 -19.82 6.59 -1.56
N GLN A 183 -19.18 7.67 -1.07
CA GLN A 183 -19.78 8.63 -0.15
C GLN A 183 -19.25 10.04 -0.51
N PRO A 184 -20.02 10.86 -1.25
CA PRO A 184 -19.55 12.13 -1.77
C PRO A 184 -19.24 13.16 -0.68
N PHE A 185 -18.03 13.72 -0.68
CA PHE A 185 -17.56 14.80 0.18
C PHE A 185 -17.16 16.03 -0.64
N ARG A 186 -17.33 17.23 -0.06
CA ARG A 186 -16.99 18.51 -0.69
C ARG A 186 -15.62 19.02 -0.30
N HIS A 187 -15.19 18.72 0.93
CA HIS A 187 -13.94 19.20 1.51
C HIS A 187 -13.06 18.04 1.96
N VAL A 188 -11.75 18.19 1.82
CA VAL A 188 -10.75 17.26 2.37
C VAL A 188 -9.76 18.05 3.20
N LEU A 189 -9.68 17.77 4.49
CA LEU A 189 -8.68 18.38 5.35
C LEU A 189 -7.31 17.71 5.12
N LEU A 190 -6.39 18.39 4.45
CA LEU A 190 -5.03 17.93 4.17
C LEU A 190 -4.13 18.33 5.34
N MET A 191 -3.90 17.39 6.27
CA MET A 191 -3.15 17.66 7.50
C MET A 191 -1.70 17.22 7.35
N GLY A 192 -0.80 18.19 7.13
CA GLY A 192 0.64 17.99 7.00
C GLY A 192 1.14 18.07 5.56
N GLU A 193 2.39 18.51 5.42
CA GLU A 193 3.07 18.74 4.13
C GLU A 193 3.03 17.51 3.22
N MET A 194 3.13 16.31 3.79
CA MET A 194 3.09 15.07 3.02
C MET A 194 1.70 14.84 2.38
N ALA A 195 0.61 15.05 3.13
CA ALA A 195 -0.74 14.92 2.61
C ALA A 195 -0.95 15.86 1.41
N VAL A 196 -0.50 17.11 1.51
CA VAL A 196 -0.51 18.09 0.41
C VAL A 196 0.31 17.60 -0.78
N LYS A 197 1.60 17.30 -0.59
CA LYS A 197 2.51 16.86 -1.67
C LYS A 197 2.05 15.61 -2.40
N ALA A 198 1.29 14.74 -1.73
CA ALA A 198 0.76 13.49 -2.27
C ALA A 198 -0.62 13.63 -2.91
N THR A 199 -1.33 14.75 -2.72
CA THR A 199 -2.62 15.03 -3.40
C THR A 199 -2.58 16.17 -4.42
N SER A 200 -1.60 17.08 -4.32
CA SER A 200 -1.38 18.18 -5.27
C SER A 200 -0.29 17.83 -6.29
N ASP A 201 -0.33 18.46 -7.46
CA ASP A 201 0.65 18.25 -8.54
C ASP A 201 2.00 18.95 -8.32
N GLY A 202 2.36 19.24 -7.06
CA GLY A 202 3.63 19.88 -6.70
C GLY A 202 3.53 21.38 -6.41
N GLU A 203 2.31 21.88 -6.24
CA GLU A 203 2.05 23.21 -5.72
C GLU A 203 2.52 23.30 -4.25
N VAL A 204 3.34 24.30 -3.95
CA VAL A 204 3.69 24.68 -2.58
C VAL A 204 2.50 25.47 -2.04
N ALA A 205 1.90 24.98 -0.95
CA ALA A 205 0.71 25.57 -0.35
C ALA A 205 0.91 25.73 1.16
N ASP A 206 0.52 26.88 1.67
CA ASP A 206 0.63 27.28 3.06
C ASP A 206 -0.64 26.93 3.85
N VAL A 207 -0.55 26.98 5.18
CA VAL A 207 -1.69 26.65 6.05
C VAL A 207 -2.80 27.69 5.92
N GLY A 208 -3.98 27.23 5.52
CA GLY A 208 -5.13 28.06 5.15
C GLY A 208 -5.46 28.03 3.66
N ASP A 209 -4.53 27.58 2.81
CA ASP A 209 -4.77 27.50 1.36
C ASP A 209 -5.81 26.43 1.01
N GLN A 210 -6.50 26.68 -0.10
CA GLN A 210 -7.52 25.79 -0.66
C GLN A 210 -7.11 25.34 -2.06
N LEU A 211 -7.01 24.03 -2.25
CA LEU A 211 -6.49 23.39 -3.45
C LEU A 211 -7.59 22.55 -4.13
N PRO A 212 -7.79 22.62 -5.45
CA PRO A 212 -8.69 21.70 -6.14
C PRO A 212 -8.07 20.29 -6.16
N LEU A 213 -8.83 19.26 -5.76
CA LEU A 213 -8.39 17.87 -5.83
C LEU A 213 -8.97 17.16 -7.06
N ALA A 214 -8.22 16.17 -7.58
CA ALA A 214 -8.61 15.36 -8.73
C ALA A 214 -9.97 14.64 -8.56
N CYS A 215 -10.41 14.39 -7.33
CA CYS A 215 -11.73 13.81 -7.04
C CYS A 215 -12.90 14.82 -7.11
N GLY A 216 -12.64 16.11 -7.37
CA GLY A 216 -13.64 17.18 -7.43
C GLY A 216 -13.91 17.88 -6.10
N ALA A 217 -13.29 17.45 -5.00
CA ALA A 217 -13.38 18.09 -3.70
C ALA A 217 -12.33 19.21 -3.53
N THR A 218 -12.55 20.11 -2.58
CA THR A 218 -11.57 21.16 -2.20
C THR A 218 -10.71 20.67 -1.02
N GLY A 219 -9.41 20.53 -1.25
CA GLY A 219 -8.41 20.28 -0.21
C GLY A 219 -8.14 21.55 0.60
N ILE A 220 -8.08 21.44 1.94
CA ILE A 220 -7.80 22.55 2.85
C ILE A 220 -6.50 22.24 3.59
N VAL A 221 -5.49 23.09 3.42
CA VAL A 221 -4.13 22.84 3.93
C VAL A 221 -4.01 23.20 5.41
N THR A 222 -3.51 22.27 6.22
CA THR A 222 -3.31 22.43 7.67
C THR A 222 -2.06 21.69 8.17
N HIS A 223 -1.63 21.97 9.41
CA HIS A 223 -0.56 21.20 10.05
C HIS A 223 -1.01 19.76 10.35
N SER A 224 -0.09 18.79 10.40
CA SER A 224 -0.45 17.41 10.73
C SER A 224 -0.89 17.28 12.19
N LEU A 225 -1.65 16.22 12.50
CA LEU A 225 -1.96 15.85 13.88
C LEU A 225 -0.68 15.51 14.67
N TYR A 226 0.36 15.01 14.01
CA TYR A 226 1.65 14.73 14.61
C TYR A 226 2.37 16.03 15.03
N ASP A 227 2.43 17.02 14.14
CA ASP A 227 3.11 18.29 14.40
C ASP A 227 2.38 19.09 15.49
N MET A 228 1.05 19.21 15.42
CA MET A 228 0.24 19.90 16.44
C MET A 228 0.27 19.25 17.82
N HIS A 229 0.62 17.95 17.89
CA HIS A 229 0.82 17.26 19.16
C HIS A 229 2.19 17.60 19.77
N ARG A 230 3.22 17.79 18.93
CA ARG A 230 4.58 18.16 19.35
C ARG A 230 4.73 19.65 19.65
N ASP A 231 4.11 20.50 18.84
CA ASP A 231 4.03 21.95 19.02
C ASP A 231 2.57 22.42 19.08
N PRO A 232 2.03 22.68 20.28
CA PRO A 232 0.68 23.21 20.45
C PRO A 232 0.42 24.58 19.81
N ALA A 233 1.45 25.38 19.48
CA ALA A 233 1.25 26.68 18.84
C ALA A 233 0.61 26.56 17.44
N LEU A 234 0.86 25.45 16.75
CA LEU A 234 0.33 25.13 15.42
C LEU A 234 -1.20 24.91 15.39
N LYS A 235 -1.84 24.79 16.55
CA LYS A 235 -3.30 24.68 16.68
C LYS A 235 -4.02 25.98 16.30
N GLY A 236 -3.43 27.14 16.58
CA GLY A 236 -4.01 28.45 16.26
C GLY A 236 -4.16 28.69 14.75
N PRO A 237 -3.08 28.54 13.95
CA PRO A 237 -3.14 28.57 12.49
C PRO A 237 -4.13 27.54 11.93
N THR A 238 -4.07 26.29 12.40
CA THR A 238 -4.98 25.22 11.97
C THR A 238 -6.46 25.56 12.23
N TRP A 239 -6.79 26.11 13.41
CA TRP A 239 -8.15 26.56 13.71
C TRP A 239 -8.60 27.69 12.78
N ASN A 240 -7.74 28.68 12.52
CA ASN A 240 -8.05 29.77 11.60
C ASN A 240 -8.28 29.30 10.16
N ALA A 241 -7.59 28.25 9.73
CA ALA A 241 -7.78 27.62 8.42
C ALA A 241 -9.13 26.91 8.29
N ILE A 242 -9.65 26.28 9.36
CA ILE A 242 -10.86 25.44 9.28
C ILE A 242 -12.16 26.11 9.79
N LYS A 243 -12.08 27.21 10.55
CA LYS A 243 -13.26 27.80 11.22
C LYS A 243 -14.42 28.15 10.27
N PHE A 244 -14.14 28.50 9.01
CA PHE A 244 -15.17 28.81 8.01
C PHE A 244 -16.08 27.60 7.71
N LEU A 245 -15.60 26.37 7.91
CA LEU A 245 -16.41 25.16 7.78
C LEU A 245 -17.54 25.06 8.82
N ALA A 246 -17.44 25.78 9.93
CA ALA A 246 -18.50 25.89 10.92
C ALA A 246 -19.66 26.78 10.45
N GLU A 247 -19.36 27.79 9.62
CA GLU A 247 -20.33 28.79 9.13
C GLU A 247 -21.21 28.22 8.00
N GLY A 248 -20.67 27.31 7.18
CA GLY A 248 -21.42 26.64 6.10
C GLY A 248 -22.24 25.41 6.53
N ALA A 249 -22.69 25.34 7.79
CA ALA A 249 -23.35 24.18 8.39
C ALA A 249 -24.89 24.30 8.52
N GLU A 250 -25.47 25.40 8.02
CA GLU A 250 -26.92 25.70 8.01
C GLU A 250 -27.66 25.08 6.80
#